data_AF-A0A9D2TWF0-F1
#
_entry.id   AF-A0A9D2TWF0-F1
#
_cell.length_a   1.000
_cell.length_b   1.000
_cell.length_c   1.000
_cell.angle_alpha   90.00
_cell.angle_beta   90.00
_cell.angle_gamma   90.00
#
_symmetry.space_group_name_H-M   'P 1'
#
loop_
_entity.id
_entity.type
_entity.pdbx_description
1 polymer ?
#
loop_
_entity_poly.entity_id
_entity_poly.type
_entity_poly.pdbx_seq_one_letter_code
_entity_poly.pdbx_strand_id
1 'polypeptide(L)'
;MSITEASKKYHERMFPGYKSKFLETDPEFIERFDNFAFDEVVNSDDLDDRTRMMAILATLIGSQSVDEFRAMVPAALNFGVTPVEVKEIVYQAVAYLGIGRV
;
A
#
# COMPACT_ATOMS: atom_id res chain seq x y z
N MET A 1 18.42 -13.54 4.30
CA MET A 1 18.91 -12.27 4.87
C MET A 1 18.03 -12.06 6.11
N SER A 2 17.77 -10.86 6.60
CA SER A 2 16.67 -10.63 7.56
C SER A 2 15.88 -9.40 7.12
N ILE A 3 14.63 -9.25 7.58
CA ILE A 3 13.85 -8.05 7.30
C ILE A 3 14.63 -6.83 7.80
N THR A 4 14.84 -5.84 6.94
CA THR A 4 15.63 -4.65 7.25
C THR A 4 14.92 -3.77 8.28
N GLU A 5 15.69 -2.97 9.02
CA GLU A 5 15.11 -2.03 9.98
C GLU A 5 14.29 -0.91 9.31
N ALA A 6 14.65 -0.54 8.07
CA ALA A 6 13.88 0.41 7.28
C ALA A 6 12.51 -0.18 6.91
N SER A 7 12.49 -1.41 6.39
CA SER A 7 11.27 -2.15 6.08
C SER A 7 10.34 -2.27 7.29
N LYS A 8 10.86 -2.70 8.45
CA LYS A 8 10.07 -2.81 9.69
C LYS A 8 9.45 -1.48 10.11
N LYS A 9 10.22 -0.39 10.06
CA LYS A 9 9.71 0.95 10.44
C LYS A 9 8.64 1.44 9.48
N TYR A 10 8.82 1.21 8.18
CA TYR A 10 7.84 1.61 7.18
C TYR A 10 6.56 0.79 7.30
N HIS A 11 6.67 -0.53 7.43
CA HIS A 11 5.54 -1.42 7.68
C HIS A 11 4.76 -1.04 8.96
N GLU A 12 5.46 -0.75 10.07
CA GLU A 12 4.80 -0.32 11.32
C GLU A 12 4.04 1.01 11.15
N ARG A 13 4.53 1.93 10.31
CA ARG A 13 3.77 3.15 9.97
C ARG A 13 2.51 2.82 9.16
N MET A 14 2.58 1.85 8.23
CA MET A 14 1.45 1.46 7.40
C MET A 14 0.38 0.74 8.22
N PHE A 15 0.80 -0.28 8.96
CA PHE A 15 -0.06 -1.20 9.70
C PHE A 15 0.43 -1.38 11.14
N PRO A 16 0.19 -0.38 12.02
CA PRO A 16 0.64 -0.43 13.41
C PRO A 16 0.18 -1.70 14.12
N GLY A 17 1.13 -2.45 14.71
CA GLY A 17 0.86 -3.69 15.43
C GLY A 17 0.41 -4.88 14.58
N TYR A 18 0.39 -4.77 13.25
CA TYR A 18 0.08 -5.90 12.38
C TYR A 18 1.22 -6.91 12.35
N LYS A 19 0.88 -8.19 12.48
CA LYS A 19 1.81 -9.30 12.33
C LYS A 19 1.32 -10.18 11.18
N SER A 20 2.14 -10.28 10.14
CA SER A 20 1.86 -11.15 9.01
C SER A 20 1.87 -12.62 9.45
N LYS A 21 0.82 -13.37 9.08
CA LYS A 21 0.79 -14.83 9.29
C LYS A 21 1.90 -15.55 8.50
N PHE A 22 2.37 -14.94 7.40
CA PHE A 22 3.48 -15.50 6.63
C PHE A 22 4.80 -15.51 7.41
N LEU A 23 4.97 -14.69 8.46
CA LEU A 23 6.13 -14.84 9.35
C LEU A 23 6.20 -16.21 10.01
N GLU A 24 5.05 -16.88 10.21
CA GLU A 24 4.97 -18.22 10.79
C GLU A 24 5.00 -19.31 9.72
N THR A 25 4.31 -19.10 8.59
CA THR A 25 4.09 -20.15 7.58
C THR A 25 5.07 -20.12 6.41
N ASP A 26 5.62 -18.96 6.05
CA ASP A 26 6.57 -18.77 4.95
C ASP A 26 7.51 -17.56 5.21
N PRO A 27 8.49 -17.74 6.12
CA PRO A 27 9.36 -16.64 6.54
C PRO A 27 10.29 -16.13 5.42
N GLU A 28 10.61 -16.97 4.43
CA GLU A 28 11.46 -16.56 3.31
C GLU A 28 10.70 -15.64 2.34
N PHE A 29 9.43 -15.97 2.06
CA PHE A 29 8.59 -15.11 1.24
C PHE A 29 8.40 -13.74 1.88
N ILE A 30 8.00 -13.69 3.15
CA ILE A 30 7.73 -12.41 3.81
C ILE A 30 9.00 -11.56 3.97
N GLU A 31 10.16 -12.20 4.19
CA GLU A 31 11.44 -11.49 4.22
C GLU A 31 11.71 -10.76 2.89
N ARG A 32 11.55 -11.47 1.77
CA ARG A 32 11.78 -10.90 0.43
C ARG A 32 10.74 -9.84 0.09
N PHE A 33 9.48 -10.13 0.37
CA PHE A 33 8.38 -9.22 0.08
C PHE A 33 8.50 -7.92 0.87
N ASP A 34 8.73 -8.01 2.18
CA ASP A 34 8.80 -6.82 3.05
C ASP A 34 10.00 -5.93 2.71
N ASN A 35 11.17 -6.52 2.42
CA ASN A 35 12.34 -5.76 2.02
C ASN A 35 12.12 -5.09 0.66
N PHE A 36 11.54 -5.80 -0.31
CA PHE A 36 11.23 -5.21 -1.61
C PHE A 36 10.19 -4.08 -1.49
N ALA A 37 9.03 -4.37 -0.90
CA ALA A 37 7.89 -3.46 -0.90
C ALA A 37 8.06 -2.25 0.03
N PHE A 38 8.74 -2.42 1.18
CA PHE A 38 8.79 -1.41 2.24
C PHE A 38 10.18 -0.82 2.50
N ASP A 39 11.20 -1.25 1.76
CA ASP A 39 12.54 -0.64 1.78
C ASP A 39 13.00 -0.29 0.36
N GLU A 40 13.11 -1.25 -0.55
CA GLU A 40 13.66 -0.99 -1.89
C GLU A 40 12.74 -0.08 -2.72
N VAL A 41 11.45 -0.42 -2.87
CA VAL A 41 10.52 0.33 -3.73
C VAL A 41 10.27 1.74 -3.21
N VAL A 42 10.09 1.90 -1.89
CA VAL A 42 9.79 3.22 -1.30
C VAL A 42 10.97 4.19 -1.40
N ASN A 43 12.19 3.66 -1.56
CA ASN A 43 13.41 4.43 -1.77
C ASN A 43 13.85 4.48 -3.26
N SER A 44 13.03 3.99 -4.19
CA SER A 44 13.39 3.90 -5.62
C SER A 44 12.97 5.09 -6.48
N ASP A 45 12.26 6.06 -5.89
CA ASP A 45 11.80 7.27 -6.57
C ASP A 45 11.72 8.47 -5.62
N ASP A 46 11.39 9.64 -6.19
CA ASP A 46 11.34 10.92 -5.47
C ASP A 46 9.90 11.34 -5.06
N LEU A 47 8.93 10.42 -5.06
CA LEU A 47 7.57 10.73 -4.64
C LEU A 47 7.48 10.87 -3.11
N ASP A 48 6.73 11.88 -2.66
CA ASP A 48 6.37 11.96 -1.26
C ASP A 48 5.39 10.83 -0.88
N ASP A 49 5.41 10.48 0.41
CA ASP A 49 4.60 9.45 1.04
C ASP A 49 3.11 9.52 0.66
N ARG A 50 2.52 10.72 0.67
CA ARG A 50 1.10 10.92 0.36
C ARG A 50 0.83 10.66 -1.11
N THR A 51 1.66 11.20 -2.01
CA THR A 51 1.52 11.02 -3.46
C THR A 51 1.70 9.55 -3.86
N ARG A 52 2.68 8.87 -3.27
CA ARG A 52 2.89 7.42 -3.45
C ARG A 52 1.66 6.60 -3.07
N MET A 53 1.05 6.88 -1.92
CA MET A 53 -0.13 6.13 -1.47
C MET A 53 -1.35 6.40 -2.36
N MET A 54 -1.54 7.62 -2.87
CA MET A 54 -2.59 7.89 -3.86
C MET A 54 -2.37 7.08 -5.14
N ALA A 55 -1.12 7.01 -5.64
CA ALA A 55 -0.79 6.22 -6.83
C ALA A 55 -1.02 4.72 -6.63
N ILE A 56 -0.69 4.19 -5.44
CA ILE A 56 -0.97 2.80 -5.08
C ILE A 56 -2.48 2.53 -5.07
N LEU A 57 -3.28 3.37 -4.40
CA LEU A 57 -4.74 3.22 -4.38
C LEU A 57 -5.35 3.28 -5.79
N ALA A 58 -4.90 4.23 -6.62
CA ALA A 58 -5.33 4.33 -8.01
C ALA A 58 -4.94 3.09 -8.84
N THR A 59 -3.78 2.49 -8.57
CA THR A 59 -3.33 1.27 -9.24
C THR A 59 -4.18 0.07 -8.82
N LEU A 60 -4.45 -0.09 -7.52
CA LEU A 60 -5.23 -1.19 -6.98
C LEU A 60 -6.69 -1.18 -7.48
N ILE A 61 -7.31 -0.01 -7.61
CA ILE A 61 -8.63 0.08 -8.22
C ILE A 61 -8.58 -0.19 -9.73
N GLY A 62 -7.53 0.28 -10.42
CA GLY A 62 -7.27 0.01 -11.84
C GLY A 62 -7.10 -1.47 -12.16
N SER A 63 -6.47 -2.23 -11.26
CA SER A 63 -6.29 -3.68 -11.38
C SER A 63 -7.46 -4.49 -10.81
N GLN A 64 -8.53 -3.84 -10.33
CA GLN A 64 -9.68 -4.46 -9.67
C GLN A 64 -9.30 -5.30 -8.42
N SER A 65 -8.22 -4.91 -7.74
CA SER A 65 -7.72 -5.53 -6.51
C SER A 65 -8.44 -4.97 -5.28
N VAL A 66 -9.77 -5.20 -5.21
CA VAL A 66 -10.67 -4.57 -4.22
C VAL A 66 -10.29 -4.89 -2.77
N ASP A 67 -9.89 -6.12 -2.47
CA ASP A 67 -9.51 -6.51 -1.11
C ASP A 67 -8.24 -5.79 -0.66
N GLU A 68 -7.25 -5.69 -1.54
CA GLU A 68 -6.01 -4.98 -1.27
C GLU A 68 -6.23 -3.47 -1.20
N PHE A 69 -7.09 -2.91 -2.06
CA PHE A 69 -7.51 -1.51 -1.96
C PHE A 69 -8.09 -1.22 -0.57
N ARG A 70 -9.02 -2.06 -0.09
CA ARG A 70 -9.59 -1.94 1.26
C ARG A 70 -8.51 -2.03 2.34
N ALA A 71 -7.57 -2.97 2.22
CA ALA A 71 -6.48 -3.14 3.18
C ALA A 71 -5.54 -1.92 3.20
N MET A 72 -5.31 -1.29 2.05
CA MET A 72 -4.36 -0.19 1.88
C MET A 72 -4.93 1.19 2.23
N VAL A 73 -6.25 1.36 2.29
CA VAL A 73 -6.86 2.65 2.68
C VAL A 73 -6.39 3.12 4.08
N PRO A 74 -6.43 2.30 5.16
CA PRO A 74 -5.89 2.69 6.46
C PRO A 74 -4.42 3.12 6.41
N ALA A 75 -3.58 2.40 5.65
CA ALA A 75 -2.19 2.78 5.46
C ALA A 75 -2.07 4.14 4.76
N ALA A 76 -2.88 4.40 3.73
CA ALA A 76 -2.88 5.68 3.03
C ALA A 76 -3.24 6.85 3.97
N LEU A 77 -4.20 6.64 4.88
CA LEU A 77 -4.56 7.62 5.90
C LEU A 77 -3.40 7.89 6.88
N ASN A 78 -2.68 6.85 7.31
CA ASN A 78 -1.50 7.00 8.17
C ASN A 78 -0.36 7.79 7.48
N PHE A 79 -0.34 7.80 6.15
CA PHE A 79 0.62 8.51 5.31
C PHE A 79 0.11 9.87 4.82
N GLY A 80 -1.00 10.36 5.38
CA GLY A 80 -1.49 11.73 5.17
C GLY A 80 -2.44 11.90 3.99
N VAL A 81 -2.84 10.83 3.30
CA VAL A 81 -3.96 10.89 2.36
C VAL A 81 -5.24 11.14 3.16
N THR A 82 -6.06 12.10 2.75
CA THR A 82 -7.30 12.40 3.46
C THR A 82 -8.44 11.47 3.00
N PRO A 83 -9.48 11.24 3.84
CA PRO A 83 -10.67 10.50 3.40
C PRO A 83 -11.37 11.11 2.18
N VAL A 84 -11.24 12.43 1.99
CA VAL A 84 -11.75 13.12 0.80
C VAL A 84 -10.93 12.70 -0.42
N GLU A 85 -9.61 12.71 -0.34
CA GLU A 85 -8.74 12.30 -1.46
C GLU A 85 -8.94 10.84 -1.85
N VAL A 86 -9.12 9.93 -0.89
CA VAL A 86 -9.46 8.53 -1.19
C VAL A 86 -10.77 8.44 -1.99
N LYS A 87 -11.78 9.22 -1.61
CA LYS A 87 -13.06 9.28 -2.31
C LYS A 87 -12.92 9.86 -3.72
N GLU A 88 -12.13 10.92 -3.88
CA GLU A 88 -11.86 11.52 -5.20
C GLU A 88 -11.14 10.55 -6.14
N ILE A 89 -10.24 9.69 -5.64
CA ILE A 89 -9.63 8.62 -6.43
C ILE A 89 -10.70 7.66 -6.97
N VAL A 90 -11.65 7.25 -6.14
CA VAL A 90 -12.78 6.38 -6.56
C VAL A 90 -13.67 7.09 -7.59
N TYR A 91 -13.97 8.37 -7.38
CA TYR A 91 -14.79 9.15 -8.32
C TYR A 91 -14.11 9.32 -9.67
N GLN A 92 -12.83 9.66 -9.67
CA GLN A 92 -12.05 9.78 -10.90
C GLN A 92 -11.95 8.43 -11.62
N ALA A 93 -11.81 7.32 -10.91
CA ALA A 93 -11.71 5.99 -11.49
C ALA A 93 -12.92 5.64 -12.38
N VAL A 94 -14.12 6.13 -12.07
CA VAL A 94 -15.33 5.91 -12.90
C VAL A 94 -15.13 6.41 -14.33
N ALA A 95 -14.43 7.53 -14.52
CA ALA A 95 -14.19 8.10 -15.85
C ALA A 95 -13.23 7.26 -16.71
N TYR A 96 -12.28 6.56 -16.07
CA TYR A 96 -11.24 5.78 -16.77
C TYR A 96 -11.58 4.28 -16.87
N LEU A 97 -12.24 3.73 -15.86
CA LEU A 97 -12.51 2.30 -15.72
C LEU A 97 -13.98 1.94 -16.01
N GLY A 98 -14.89 2.92 -15.93
CA GLY A 98 -16.33 2.73 -16.02
C GLY A 98 -16.96 2.26 -14.70
N ILE A 99 -18.22 2.66 -14.44
CA ILE A 99 -18.92 2.41 -13.17
C ILE A 99 -19.09 0.92 -12.82
N GLY A 100 -19.02 0.01 -13.79
CA GLY A 100 -19.16 -1.43 -13.52
C GLY A 100 -17.92 -2.10 -12.93
N ARG A 101 -16.76 -1.42 -12.96
CA ARG A 101 -15.48 -1.94 -12.44
C ARG A 101 -15.04 -1.28 -11.13
N VAL A 102 -15.75 -0.23 -10.73
CA VAL A 102 -15.49 0.60 -9.54
C VAL A 102 -16.49 0.23 -8.47
#